data_AF-A0A429SUP7-F1
#
_entry.id   AF-A0A429SUP7-F1
#
_cell.length_a   1.000
_cell.length_b   1.000
_cell.length_c   1.000
_cell.angle_alpha   90.00
_cell.angle_beta   90.00
_cell.angle_gamma   90.00
#
_symmetry.space_group_name_H-M   'P 1'
#
loop_
_entity.id
_entity.type
_entity.pdbx_description
1 polymer ?
#
loop_
_entity_poly.entity_id
_entity_poly.type
_entity_poly.pdbx_seq_one_letter_code
_entity_poly.pdbx_strand_id
1 'polypeptide(L)'
;MRKAARFTAVALSAATIALGTVTVAHAGDYTENGVRIRSNSTTSSGVLGLGYTSHTITPICYQAGTVINGNKWWDKHRNNNTGVTGFSSMTLLTKWASSHC
;
A
#
# COMPACT_ATOMS: atom_id res chain seq x y z
N MET A 1 13.36 69.81 -35.87
CA MET A 1 12.35 68.84 -35.38
C MET A 1 13.08 67.75 -34.60
N ARG A 2 12.94 67.68 -33.26
CA ARG A 2 13.64 66.68 -32.43
C ARG A 2 12.70 65.48 -32.22
N LYS A 3 13.03 64.31 -32.80
CA LYS A 3 12.26 63.08 -32.64
C LYS A 3 12.61 62.44 -31.29
N ALA A 4 11.62 62.28 -30.41
CA ALA A 4 11.77 61.58 -29.13
C ALA A 4 11.64 60.06 -29.37
N ALA A 5 12.70 59.30 -29.04
CA ALA A 5 12.66 57.84 -29.06
C ALA A 5 11.97 57.33 -27.79
N ARG A 6 10.90 56.55 -27.96
CA ARG A 6 10.22 55.86 -26.86
C ARG A 6 10.89 54.50 -26.65
N PHE A 7 11.47 54.28 -25.48
CA PHE A 7 12.01 53.00 -25.07
C PHE A 7 10.88 52.14 -24.50
N THR A 8 10.49 51.08 -25.21
CA THR A 8 9.56 50.06 -24.71
C THR A 8 10.34 49.05 -23.87
N ALA A 9 10.08 49.03 -22.57
CA ALA A 9 10.63 48.05 -21.64
C ALA A 9 9.92 46.69 -21.83
N VAL A 10 10.71 45.63 -22.02
CA VAL A 10 10.24 44.24 -22.04
C VAL A 10 10.32 43.70 -20.61
N ALA A 11 9.20 43.27 -20.05
CA ALA A 11 9.15 42.67 -18.72
C ALA A 11 9.63 41.21 -18.78
N LEU A 12 10.63 40.84 -17.97
CA LEU A 12 11.02 39.45 -17.73
C LEU A 12 10.03 38.79 -16.76
N SER A 13 9.32 37.77 -17.21
CA SER A 13 8.49 36.93 -16.34
C SER A 13 9.37 35.90 -15.63
N ALA A 14 9.44 35.94 -14.31
CA ALA A 14 10.09 34.91 -13.50
C ALA A 14 9.16 33.69 -13.37
N ALA A 15 9.60 32.54 -13.88
CA ALA A 15 8.89 31.27 -13.70
C ALA A 15 9.35 30.60 -12.40
N THR A 16 8.44 30.45 -11.44
CA THR A 16 8.70 29.75 -10.19
C THR A 16 8.61 28.24 -10.42
N ILE A 17 9.70 27.50 -10.23
CA ILE A 17 9.70 26.04 -10.29
C ILE A 17 9.29 25.51 -8.92
N ALA A 18 8.10 24.92 -8.83
CA ALA A 18 7.67 24.22 -7.62
C ALA A 18 8.40 22.87 -7.54
N LEU A 19 9.28 22.73 -6.54
CA LEU A 19 9.88 21.45 -6.18
C LEU A 19 8.82 20.64 -5.43
N GLY A 20 8.20 19.67 -6.11
CA GLY A 20 7.30 18.70 -5.47
C GLY A 20 8.10 17.78 -4.54
N THR A 21 7.55 17.49 -3.37
CA THR A 21 8.11 16.48 -2.48
C THR A 21 7.88 15.09 -3.08
N VAL A 22 8.96 14.35 -3.31
CA VAL A 22 8.88 12.94 -3.70
C VAL A 22 8.75 12.12 -2.42
N THR A 23 7.56 11.61 -2.14
CA THR A 23 7.39 10.62 -1.07
C THR A 23 7.88 9.28 -1.59
N VAL A 24 8.90 8.72 -0.94
CA VAL A 24 9.32 7.35 -1.21
C VAL A 24 8.19 6.43 -0.73
N ALA A 25 7.58 5.67 -1.64
CA ALA A 25 6.60 4.67 -1.25
C ALA A 25 7.28 3.68 -0.30
N HIS A 26 6.83 3.63 0.96
CA HIS A 26 7.26 2.57 1.88
C HIS A 26 6.69 1.25 1.37
N ALA A 27 7.56 0.25 1.24
CA ALA A 27 7.13 -1.12 1.00
C ALA A 27 6.27 -1.57 2.19
N GLY A 28 5.03 -1.96 1.90
CA GLY A 28 4.11 -2.54 2.86
C GLY A 28 4.39 -4.03 3.11
N ASP A 29 3.48 -4.67 3.84
CA ASP A 29 3.62 -6.05 4.28
C ASP A 29 2.94 -7.08 3.35
N TYR A 30 2.22 -6.61 2.32
CA TYR A 30 1.64 -7.47 1.28
C TYR A 30 2.59 -7.58 0.08
N THR A 31 2.75 -8.78 -0.46
CA THR A 31 3.62 -9.01 -1.62
C THR A 31 2.98 -8.61 -2.95
N GLU A 32 1.65 -8.46 -2.99
CA GLU A 32 0.87 -8.19 -4.19
C GLU A 32 -0.27 -7.19 -3.93
N ASN A 33 -0.82 -6.62 -5.00
CA ASN A 33 -2.00 -5.76 -4.93
C ASN A 33 -3.29 -6.58 -5.00
N GLY A 34 -4.26 -6.26 -4.15
CA GLY A 34 -5.54 -6.98 -4.12
C GLY A 34 -5.49 -8.31 -3.37
N VAL A 35 -4.54 -8.50 -2.44
CA VAL A 35 -4.49 -9.69 -1.58
C VAL A 35 -5.79 -9.76 -0.77
N ARG A 36 -6.50 -10.88 -0.86
CA ARG A 36 -7.81 -11.06 -0.24
C ARG A 36 -7.65 -11.34 1.26
N ILE A 37 -8.17 -10.44 2.08
CA ILE A 37 -8.32 -10.63 3.53
C ILE A 37 -9.65 -11.34 3.76
N ARG A 38 -9.62 -12.56 4.27
CA ARG A 38 -10.78 -13.45 4.35
C ARG A 38 -11.29 -13.65 5.78
N SER A 39 -12.53 -14.10 5.91
CA SER A 39 -13.12 -14.37 7.22
C SER A 39 -12.57 -15.63 7.90
N ASN A 40 -11.94 -16.54 7.16
CA ASN A 40 -11.30 -17.74 7.72
C ASN A 40 -10.10 -18.19 6.86
N SER A 41 -9.30 -19.16 7.32
CA SER A 41 -8.11 -19.70 6.63
C SER A 41 -8.44 -20.62 5.45
N THR A 42 -9.41 -20.23 4.62
CA THR A 42 -9.80 -21.00 3.43
C THR A 42 -10.13 -20.09 2.25
N THR A 43 -9.81 -20.54 1.04
CA THR A 43 -10.09 -19.82 -0.20
C THR A 43 -11.58 -19.72 -0.54
N SER A 44 -12.42 -20.54 0.09
CA SER A 44 -13.89 -20.49 -0.05
C SER A 44 -14.58 -19.53 0.92
N SER A 45 -13.87 -19.02 1.92
CA SER A 45 -14.46 -18.08 2.89
C SER A 45 -14.62 -16.69 2.29
N GLY A 46 -15.60 -15.95 2.82
CA GLY A 46 -15.93 -14.59 2.37
C GLY A 46 -14.74 -13.64 2.48
N VAL A 47 -14.64 -12.71 1.53
CA VAL A 47 -13.61 -11.67 1.51
C VAL A 47 -14.12 -10.48 2.31
N LEU A 48 -13.39 -10.12 3.36
CA LEU A 48 -13.69 -8.99 4.25
C LEU A 48 -13.04 -7.69 3.76
N GLY A 49 -12.00 -7.78 2.94
CA GLY A 49 -11.32 -6.64 2.36
C GLY A 49 -10.10 -7.03 1.53
N LEU A 50 -9.37 -6.02 1.08
CA LEU A 50 -8.19 -6.17 0.22
C LEU A 50 -6.95 -5.52 0.85
N GLY A 51 -5.82 -6.18 0.70
CA GLY A 51 -4.47 -5.69 0.99
C GLY A 51 -3.75 -5.25 -0.28
N TYR A 52 -2.85 -4.27 -0.15
CA TYR A 52 -2.09 -3.71 -1.25
C TYR A 52 -0.63 -3.57 -0.83
N THR A 53 0.29 -3.52 -1.79
CA THR A 53 1.74 -3.53 -1.51
C THR A 53 2.22 -2.30 -0.74
N SER A 54 1.43 -1.23 -0.64
CA SER A 54 1.70 -0.06 0.20
C SER A 54 1.12 -0.15 1.62
N HIS A 55 0.36 -1.21 1.92
CA HIS A 55 -0.32 -1.37 3.20
C HIS A 55 0.52 -2.17 4.20
N THR A 56 0.44 -1.80 5.48
CA THR A 56 1.09 -2.55 6.56
C THR A 56 0.09 -3.38 7.36
N ILE A 57 0.60 -4.36 8.09
CA ILE A 57 -0.21 -5.25 8.92
C ILE A 57 0.26 -5.30 10.37
N THR A 58 -0.70 -5.54 11.25
CA THR A 58 -0.47 -5.99 12.63
C THR A 58 -0.87 -7.46 12.73
N PRO A 59 0.09 -8.40 12.78
CA PRO A 59 -0.19 -9.82 12.94
C PRO A 59 -0.80 -10.13 14.31
N ILE A 60 -1.68 -11.13 14.36
CA ILE A 60 -2.42 -11.51 15.57
C ILE A 60 -2.12 -12.96 15.96
N CYS A 61 -2.39 -13.90 15.05
CA CYS A 61 -2.10 -15.32 15.24
C CYS A 61 -2.12 -16.04 13.88
N TYR A 62 -1.56 -17.24 13.80
CA TYR A 62 -1.60 -18.07 12.61
C TYR A 62 -2.31 -19.40 12.83
N GLN A 63 -2.87 -19.95 11.76
CA GLN A 63 -3.43 -21.30 11.79
C GLN A 63 -3.30 -22.00 10.43
N ALA A 64 -3.46 -23.32 10.44
CA ALA A 64 -3.53 -24.10 9.21
C ALA A 64 -4.84 -23.84 8.45
N GLY A 65 -4.79 -24.04 7.13
CA GLY A 65 -5.89 -23.76 6.24
C GLY A 65 -5.74 -24.41 4.87
N THR A 66 -6.47 -23.89 3.88
CA THR A 66 -6.31 -24.33 2.48
C THR A 66 -4.88 -24.11 2.03
N VAL A 67 -4.28 -25.14 1.42
CA VAL A 67 -2.91 -25.09 0.91
C VAL A 67 -2.86 -24.22 -0.35
N ILE A 68 -1.98 -23.22 -0.34
CA ILE A 68 -1.70 -22.34 -1.49
C ILE A 68 -0.21 -22.44 -1.78
N ASN A 69 0.16 -22.78 -3.01
CA ASN A 69 1.56 -22.95 -3.44
C ASN A 69 2.40 -23.83 -2.48
N GLY A 70 1.82 -24.93 -1.98
CA GLY A 70 2.47 -25.84 -1.05
C GLY A 70 2.53 -25.38 0.42
N ASN A 71 2.06 -24.17 0.74
CA ASN A 71 2.03 -23.64 2.10
C ASN A 71 0.60 -23.67 2.67
N LYS A 72 0.44 -24.27 3.86
CA LYS A 72 -0.85 -24.41 4.55
C LYS A 72 -1.16 -23.29 5.54
N TRP A 73 -0.23 -22.37 5.78
CA TRP A 73 -0.30 -21.40 6.86
C TRP A 73 -0.98 -20.10 6.42
N TRP A 74 -1.90 -19.66 7.26
CA TRP A 74 -2.63 -18.41 7.11
C TRP A 74 -2.40 -17.56 8.35
N ASP A 75 -2.19 -16.27 8.12
CA ASP A 75 -1.99 -15.30 9.19
C ASP A 75 -3.25 -14.47 9.36
N LYS A 76 -3.75 -14.40 10.59
CA LYS A 76 -4.76 -13.44 11.01
C LYS A 76 -4.07 -12.13 11.33
N HIS A 77 -4.46 -11.05 10.68
CA HIS A 77 -3.90 -9.72 10.92
C HIS A 77 -4.96 -8.63 10.76
N ARG A 78 -4.63 -7.46 11.29
CA ARG A 78 -5.28 -6.20 10.95
C ARG A 78 -4.48 -5.50 9.86
N ASN A 79 -5.15 -5.10 8.78
CA ASN A 79 -4.60 -4.13 7.83
C ASN A 79 -4.64 -2.75 8.49
N ASN A 80 -3.48 -2.11 8.68
CA ASN A 80 -3.38 -0.84 9.39
C ASN A 80 -3.94 0.35 8.57
N ASN A 81 -4.00 0.22 7.25
CA ASN A 81 -4.49 1.26 6.35
C ASN A 81 -6.02 1.26 6.24
N THR A 82 -6.66 0.08 6.29
CA THR A 82 -8.13 -0.05 6.11
C THR A 82 -8.86 -0.44 7.39
N GLY A 83 -8.14 -0.91 8.42
CA GLY A 83 -8.71 -1.43 9.65
C GLY A 83 -9.36 -2.82 9.53
N VAL A 84 -9.40 -3.41 8.33
CA VAL A 84 -9.96 -4.74 8.11
C VAL A 84 -9.12 -5.79 8.83
N THR A 85 -9.78 -6.71 9.53
CA THR A 85 -9.13 -7.83 10.22
C THR A 85 -9.64 -9.16 9.68
N GLY A 86 -8.73 -10.06 9.34
CA GLY A 86 -9.06 -11.37 8.80
C GLY A 86 -7.80 -12.16 8.45
N PHE A 87 -7.95 -13.20 7.64
CA PHE A 87 -6.89 -14.12 7.27
C PHE A 87 -6.41 -13.89 5.84
N SER A 88 -5.10 -13.84 5.65
CA SER A 88 -4.49 -14.01 4.32
C SER A 88 -3.45 -15.13 4.36
N SER A 89 -3.18 -15.75 3.21
CA SER A 89 -2.13 -16.76 3.14
C SER A 89 -0.77 -16.13 3.43
N MET A 90 0.08 -16.81 4.21
CA MET A 90 1.43 -16.34 4.48
C MET A 90 2.30 -16.25 3.23
N THR A 91 1.95 -16.92 2.13
CA THR A 91 2.67 -16.78 0.86
C THR A 91 2.52 -15.40 0.24
N LEU A 92 1.55 -14.60 0.70
CA LEU A 92 1.22 -13.28 0.19
C LEU A 92 1.62 -12.14 1.16
N LEU A 93 2.36 -12.48 2.21
CA LEU A 93 2.75 -11.57 3.29
C LEU A 93 4.26 -11.64 3.53
N THR A 94 4.87 -10.52 3.87
CA THR A 94 6.29 -10.44 4.27
C THR A 94 6.48 -10.53 5.79
N LYS A 95 5.37 -10.51 6.54
CA LYS A 95 5.31 -10.51 8.00
C LYS A 95 4.15 -11.38 8.47
N TRP A 96 4.29 -12.04 9.62
CA TRP A 96 3.25 -12.90 10.21
C TRP A 96 3.43 -13.03 11.72
N ALA A 97 2.42 -13.59 12.39
CA ALA A 97 2.42 -13.84 13.82
C ALA A 97 3.26 -15.06 14.19
N SER A 98 3.79 -15.07 15.42
CA SER A 98 4.51 -16.21 16.00
C SER A 98 3.66 -17.10 16.89
N SER A 99 2.42 -16.70 17.19
CA SER A 99 1.46 -17.41 18.03
C SER A 99 0.39 -18.12 17.19
N HIS A 100 0.03 -19.35 17.59
CA HIS A 100 -1.05 -20.11 16.96
C HIS A 100 -2.43 -19.59 17.41
N CYS A 101 -3.43 -19.61 16.51
CA CYS A 101 -4.85 -19.49 16.84
C CYS A 101 -5.37 -20.88 17.24
#